data_AF-A0A6N7QD82-F1
#
_entry.id   AF-A0A6N7QD82-F1
#
_cell.length_a   1.000
_cell.length_b   1.000
_cell.length_c   1.000
_cell.angle_alpha   90.00
_cell.angle_beta   90.00
_cell.angle_gamma   90.00
#
_symmetry.space_group_name_H-M   'P 1'
#
loop_
_entity.id
_entity.type
_entity.pdbx_description
1 polymer ?
#
loop_
_entity_poly.entity_id
_entity_poly.type
_entity_poly.pdbx_seq_one_letter_code
_entity_poly.pdbx_strand_id
1 'polypeptide(L)'
;MKFVLVLDAQTAIGTTFLRGLNDGISHGQPMLLCKSIDNSHPHYLLVERSFVHEGASHPQKLQVPHHAVAFVVEFDTDTDTDSGKAKLQRFGFQPSAN
;
A
#
# COMPACT_ATOMS: atom_id res chain seq x y z
N MET A 1 13.69 3.52 0.84
CA MET A 1 12.66 3.07 -0.13
C MET A 1 11.43 2.50 0.58
N LYS A 2 10.25 2.98 0.20
CA LYS A 2 8.92 2.45 0.54
C LYS A 2 8.13 2.30 -0.76
N PHE A 3 7.06 1.52 -0.69
CA PHE A 3 6.20 1.23 -1.82
C PHE A 3 4.74 1.50 -1.46
N VAL A 4 3.97 1.97 -2.42
CA VAL A 4 2.51 2.01 -2.36
C VAL A 4 1.97 1.02 -3.37
N LEU A 5 1.17 0.06 -2.92
CA LEU A 5 0.36 -0.77 -3.81
C LEU A 5 -1.01 -0.14 -3.90
N VAL A 6 -1.42 0.28 -5.10
CA VAL A 6 -2.80 0.67 -5.35
C VAL A 6 -3.57 -0.58 -5.76
N LEU A 7 -4.58 -0.90 -4.95
CA LEU A 7 -5.41 -2.08 -5.14
C LEU A 7 -6.54 -1.79 -6.12
N ASP A 8 -6.92 -2.78 -6.93
CA ASP A 8 -8.03 -2.65 -7.87
C ASP A 8 -9.37 -2.94 -7.18
N ALA A 9 -10.09 -1.89 -6.81
CA ALA A 9 -11.42 -2.00 -6.19
C ALA A 9 -12.51 -2.55 -7.12
N GLN A 10 -12.24 -2.74 -8.42
CA GLN A 10 -13.21 -3.36 -9.34
C GLN A 10 -13.18 -4.89 -9.27
N THR A 11 -12.17 -5.47 -8.60
CA THR A 11 -12.08 -6.93 -8.42
C THR A 11 -12.64 -7.37 -7.08
N ALA A 12 -13.24 -8.57 -7.03
CA ALA A 12 -13.71 -9.19 -5.78
C ALA A 12 -12.57 -9.37 -4.75
N ILE A 13 -11.34 -9.52 -5.24
CA ILE A 13 -10.17 -9.74 -4.40
C ILE A 13 -9.62 -8.41 -3.89
N GLY A 14 -9.52 -7.37 -4.73
CA GLY A 14 -9.16 -6.02 -4.26
C GLY A 14 -10.16 -5.43 -3.26
N THR A 15 -11.46 -5.70 -3.42
CA THR A 15 -12.50 -5.34 -2.43
C THR A 15 -12.40 -6.09 -1.10
N THR A 16 -11.82 -7.29 -1.10
CA THR A 16 -11.56 -8.03 0.15
C THR A 16 -10.39 -7.40 0.92
N PHE A 17 -9.32 -7.01 0.22
CA PHE A 17 -8.19 -6.29 0.83
C PHE A 17 -8.60 -4.91 1.37
N LEU A 18 -9.56 -4.24 0.72
CA LEU A 18 -10.18 -2.99 1.18
C LEU A 18 -10.73 -3.05 2.61
N ARG A 19 -11.38 -4.16 2.98
CA ARG A 19 -12.12 -4.25 4.24
C ARG A 19 -11.26 -4.57 5.46
N GLY A 20 -10.02 -5.04 5.27
CA GLY A 20 -9.17 -5.50 6.37
C GLY A 20 -7.77 -4.91 6.42
N LEU A 21 -7.29 -4.29 5.33
CA LEU A 21 -5.88 -3.93 5.19
C LEU A 21 -5.65 -2.50 4.70
N ASN A 22 -6.69 -1.70 4.49
CA ASN A 22 -6.58 -0.39 3.87
C ASN A 22 -5.77 0.62 4.71
N ASP A 23 -4.66 1.13 4.17
CA ASP A 23 -3.86 2.20 4.79
C ASP A 23 -4.36 3.61 4.42
N GLY A 24 -5.17 3.72 3.36
CA GLY A 24 -5.64 5.00 2.84
C GLY A 24 -6.19 4.92 1.42
N ILE A 25 -6.62 6.06 0.89
CA ILE A 25 -7.21 6.15 -0.45
C ILE A 25 -6.35 7.07 -1.32
N SER A 26 -6.11 6.66 -2.57
CA SER A 26 -5.43 7.44 -3.62
C SER A 26 -6.28 7.39 -4.88
N HIS A 27 -6.67 8.56 -5.40
CA HIS A 27 -7.52 8.66 -6.59
C HIS A 27 -8.81 7.80 -6.53
N GLY A 28 -9.41 7.67 -5.34
CA GLY A 28 -10.60 6.85 -5.12
C GLY A 28 -10.34 5.34 -5.05
N GLN A 29 -9.08 4.90 -5.11
CA GLN A 29 -8.68 3.51 -5.00
C GLN A 29 -8.02 3.24 -3.63
N PRO A 30 -8.29 2.07 -3.02
CA PRO A 30 -7.56 1.55 -1.87
C PRO A 30 -6.06 1.45 -2.09
N MET A 31 -5.28 1.59 -1.02
CA MET A 31 -3.86 1.30 -1.09
C MET A 31 -3.29 0.61 0.15
N LEU A 32 -2.13 -0.02 -0.06
CA LEU A 32 -1.28 -0.58 0.99
C LEU A 32 0.07 0.12 0.97
N LEU A 33 0.52 0.56 2.14
CA LEU A 33 1.86 1.11 2.34
C LEU A 33 2.82 -0.02 2.76
N CYS A 34 3.80 -0.29 1.91
CA CYS A 34 4.73 -1.40 2.08
C CYS A 34 6.17 -0.90 2.28
N LYS A 35 6.94 -1.66 3.06
CA LYS A 35 8.38 -1.48 3.27
C LYS A 35 9.19 -2.20 2.19
N SER A 36 8.70 -3.35 1.74
CA SER A 36 9.34 -4.15 0.69
C SER A 36 8.30 -4.89 -0.14
N ILE A 37 8.67 -5.21 -1.37
CA ILE A 37 7.89 -6.01 -2.32
C ILE A 37 8.83 -7.02 -2.97
N ASP A 38 8.40 -8.27 -3.05
CA ASP A 38 9.03 -9.32 -3.84
C ASP A 38 8.03 -9.83 -4.90
N ASN A 39 8.47 -9.78 -6.16
CA ASN A 39 7.72 -10.19 -7.35
C ASN A 39 8.30 -11.48 -7.99
N SER A 40 9.02 -12.27 -7.21
CA SER A 40 9.58 -13.54 -7.69
C SER A 40 8.51 -14.61 -7.96
N HIS A 41 7.33 -14.49 -7.34
CA HIS A 41 6.25 -15.47 -7.48
C HIS A 41 5.30 -15.12 -8.64
N PRO A 42 4.92 -16.10 -9.49
CA PRO A 42 4.13 -15.85 -10.70
C PRO A 42 2.67 -15.40 -10.46
N HIS A 43 2.14 -15.58 -9.25
CA HIS A 43 0.71 -15.34 -8.95
C HIS A 43 0.44 -14.24 -7.93
N TYR A 44 1.45 -13.83 -7.16
CA TYR A 44 1.27 -12.83 -6.12
C TYR A 44 2.56 -12.04 -5.89
N LEU A 45 2.41 -10.85 -5.32
CA LEU A 45 3.47 -10.09 -4.68
C LEU A 45 3.55 -10.51 -3.22
N LEU A 46 4.75 -10.83 -2.74
CA LEU A 46 5.00 -10.94 -1.31
C LEU A 46 5.36 -9.53 -0.81
N VAL A 47 4.56 -8.99 0.08
CA VAL A 47 4.77 -7.63 0.60
C VAL A 47 4.99 -7.65 2.09
N GLU A 48 5.92 -6.83 2.56
CA GLU A 48 6.10 -6.57 3.98
C GLU A 48 5.64 -5.15 4.28
N ARG A 49 4.84 -4.99 5.33
CA ARG A 49 4.35 -3.70 5.79
C ARG A 49 4.40 -3.61 7.30
N SER A 50 4.17 -2.40 7.78
CA SER A 50 3.84 -2.17 9.17
C SER A 50 2.40 -1.71 9.27
N PHE A 51 1.64 -2.30 10.17
CA PHE A 51 0.29 -1.85 10.51
C PHE A 51 0.25 -1.45 11.99
N VAL A 52 -0.66 -0.56 12.35
CA VAL A 52 -0.85 -0.13 13.73
C VAL A 52 -2.02 -0.90 14.32
N HIS A 53 -1.79 -1.58 15.44
CA HIS A 53 -2.82 -2.26 16.22
C HIS A 53 -2.62 -1.93 17.68
N GLU A 54 -3.68 -1.48 18.36
CA GLU A 54 -3.64 -1.07 19.77
C GLU A 54 -2.52 -0.06 20.10
N GLY A 55 -2.23 0.86 19.15
CA GLY A 55 -1.18 1.87 19.30
C GLY A 55 0.25 1.38 19.08
N ALA A 56 0.45 0.08 18.85
CA ALA A 56 1.75 -0.52 18.54
C ALA A 56 1.89 -0.79 17.03
N SER A 57 3.11 -0.60 16.51
CA SER A 57 3.43 -0.93 15.12
C SER A 57 3.91 -2.37 15.01
N HIS A 58 3.20 -3.18 14.23
CA HIS A 58 3.51 -4.59 14.01
C HIS A 58 3.96 -4.84 12.56
N PRO A 59 5.02 -5.62 12.35
CA PRO A 59 5.36 -6.09 11.01
C PRO A 59 4.34 -7.13 10.55
N GLN A 60 3.95 -7.04 9.27
CA GLN A 60 3.04 -7.98 8.64
C GLN A 60 3.57 -8.34 7.26
N LYS A 61 3.54 -9.63 6.94
CA LYS A 61 3.78 -10.13 5.57
C LYS A 61 2.46 -10.54 4.95
N LEU A 62 2.23 -10.12 3.71
CA LEU A 62 1.01 -10.42 2.97
C LEU A 62 1.36 -10.99 1.61
N GLN A 63 0.54 -11.92 1.13
CA GLN A 63 0.53 -12.36 -0.25
C GLN A 63 -0.57 -11.59 -0.96
N VAL A 64 -0.21 -10.67 -1.84
CA VAL A 64 -1.16 -9.84 -2.59
C VAL A 64 -1.24 -10.38 -4.02
N PRO A 65 -2.36 -10.98 -4.45
CA PRO A 65 -2.47 -11.51 -5.80
C PRO A 65 -2.26 -10.41 -6.86
N HIS A 66 -1.59 -10.73 -7.97
CA HIS A 66 -1.27 -9.72 -9.01
C HIS A 66 -2.53 -9.05 -9.57
N HIS A 67 -3.60 -9.80 -9.76
CA HIS A 67 -4.86 -9.28 -10.28
C HIS A 67 -5.62 -8.38 -9.29
N ALA A 68 -5.17 -8.29 -8.03
CA ALA A 68 -5.72 -7.38 -7.05
C ALA A 68 -4.98 -6.02 -7.01
N VAL A 69 -3.90 -5.89 -7.78
CA VAL A 69 -3.02 -4.71 -7.81
C VAL A 69 -3.18 -4.00 -9.14
N ALA A 70 -3.61 -2.74 -9.11
CA ALA A 70 -3.69 -1.91 -10.30
C ALA A 70 -2.30 -1.41 -10.72
N PHE A 71 -1.52 -0.89 -9.77
CA PHE A 71 -0.14 -0.46 -9.99
C PHE A 71 0.64 -0.33 -8.68
N VAL A 72 1.97 -0.33 -8.80
CA VAL A 72 2.92 -0.19 -7.69
C VAL A 72 3.70 1.10 -7.87
N VAL A 73 3.80 1.92 -6.82
CA VAL A 73 4.58 3.15 -6.80
C VAL A 73 5.72 3.00 -5.81
N GLU A 74 6.95 3.13 -6.30
CA GLU A 74 8.14 3.22 -5.48
C GLU A 74 8.47 4.68 -5.16
N PHE A 75 8.81 4.93 -3.90
CA PHE A 75 9.27 6.24 -3.47
C PHE A 75 10.35 6.12 -2.40
N ASP A 76 11.31 7.04 -2.46
CA ASP A 76 12.38 7.03 -1.48
C ASP A 76 11.94 7.66 -0.17
N THR A 77 12.46 7.11 0.93
CA THR A 77 12.08 7.48 2.29
C THR A 77 13.07 8.37 2.99
N ASP A 78 13.82 9.17 2.26
CA ASP A 78 14.32 10.45 2.78
C ASP A 78 13.18 11.47 2.96
N THR A 79 12.04 10.98 3.43
CA THR A 79 10.76 11.64 3.69
C THR A 79 10.77 12.33 5.05
N ASP A 80 11.84 13.07 5.34
CA ASP A 80 11.73 14.30 6.13
C ASP A 80 11.77 15.55 5.22
N THR A 81 11.91 15.34 3.91
CA THR A 81 11.81 16.42 2.92
C THR A 81 10.41 16.53 2.34
N ASP A 82 9.96 17.77 2.12
CA ASP A 82 8.69 18.13 1.48
C ASP A 82 8.43 17.36 0.18
N SER A 83 9.49 16.93 -0.52
CA SER A 83 9.49 16.15 -1.75
C SER A 83 8.73 14.82 -1.64
N GLY A 84 8.90 14.08 -0.54
CA GLY A 84 8.27 12.77 -0.37
C GLY A 84 6.78 12.87 -0.04
N LYS A 85 6.41 13.85 0.80
CA LYS A 85 5.01 14.20 1.08
C LYS A 85 4.32 14.78 -0.16
N ALA A 86 5.01 15.62 -0.93
CA ALA A 86 4.51 16.16 -2.19
C ALA A 86 4.32 15.07 -3.24
N LYS A 87 5.18 14.04 -3.30
CA LYS A 87 5.00 12.91 -4.21
C LYS A 87 3.74 12.12 -3.84
N LEU A 88 3.55 11.81 -2.55
CA LEU A 88 2.33 11.16 -2.06
C LEU A 88 1.08 12.01 -2.32
N GLN A 89 1.11 13.31 -2.04
CA GLN A 89 0.00 14.24 -2.33
C GLN A 89 -0.28 14.40 -3.83
N ARG A 90 0.74 14.38 -4.67
CA ARG A 90 0.59 14.39 -6.15
C ARG A 90 -0.09 13.13 -6.66
N PHE A 91 0.10 12.00 -5.98
CA PHE A 91 -0.67 10.77 -6.19
C PHE A 91 -1.98 10.75 -5.39
N GLY A 92 -2.46 11.90 -4.90
CA GLY A 92 -3.74 12.01 -4.22
C GLY A 92 -3.84 11.22 -2.91
N PHE A 93 -2.70 10.93 -2.26
CA PHE A 93 -2.66 10.20 -0.99
C PHE A 93 -3.42 10.96 0.09
N GLN A 94 -4.48 10.35 0.59
CA GLN A 94 -5.12 10.75 1.83
C GLN A 94 -4.94 9.61 2.84
N PRO A 95 -4.15 9.80 3.91
CA PRO A 95 -4.03 8.79 4.95
C PRO A 95 -5.41 8.52 5.53
N SER A 96 -5.72 7.24 5.77
CA SER A 96 -6.93 6.91 6.51
C SER A 96 -6.84 7.55 7.89
N ALA A 97 -7.74 8.49 8.21
CA ALA A 97 -7.87 9.02 9.55
C ALA A 97 -8.45 7.90 10.43
N ASN A 98 -7.58 7.24 11.21
CA ASN A 98 -8.01 6.49 12.38
C ASN A 98 -8.28 7.48 13.53
#